data_AF-A0A1E1LDM2-F1
#
_entry.id   AF-A0A1E1LDM2-F1
#
_cell.length_a   1.000
_cell.length_b   1.000
_cell.length_c   1.000
_cell.angle_alpha   90.00
_cell.angle_beta   90.00
_cell.angle_gamma   90.00
#
_symmetry.space_group_name_H-M   'P 1'
#
loop_
_entity.id
_entity.type
_entity.pdbx_description
1 polymer ?
#
loop_
_entity_poly.entity_id
_entity_poly.type
_entity_poly.pdbx_seq_one_letter_code
_entity_poly.pdbx_strand_id
1 'polypeptide(L)'
;MACLDPCLQFDDESFALQLQLEEIEAQRQLQSGKWTEDSPPDFVLAFDDFETELKKAFLLVEDLKIAHSIAKAVASDAVAIEESRVEETQSVQDRDFALSLNEDENLPSQDLLETSRVGAESADWDHVLRATEASTFSDQSCNTVAGPSIHYTHRQKIVLEHLPQLRVECSVCGDAVHPHATVRLVCGDIYCKPCLKSFLLRAAKDESLFPPTCHRQAIDITIIEASFTVEELTAYRSAELEFTSTDRVYCASPECAKFIPRPQRTADCASCEACRAETCVDAVPSSATDVV
;
A
#
# COMPACT_ATOMS: atom_id res chain seq x y z
N MET A 1 25.64 16.65 -5.78
CA MET A 1 24.35 17.08 -6.35
C MET A 1 23.52 17.58 -5.18
N ALA A 2 23.23 18.89 -5.13
CA ALA A 2 22.44 19.44 -4.05
C ALA A 2 21.01 18.90 -4.16
N CYS A 3 20.52 18.21 -3.13
CA CYS A 3 19.08 17.95 -3.00
C CYS A 3 18.41 19.32 -2.86
N LEU A 4 17.66 19.71 -3.87
CA LEU A 4 16.74 20.85 -3.74
C LEU A 4 15.73 20.50 -2.65
N ASP A 5 15.50 21.41 -1.70
CA ASP A 5 14.49 21.23 -0.68
C ASP A 5 13.11 21.13 -1.36
N PRO A 6 12.39 19.99 -1.25
CA PRO A 6 11.09 19.82 -1.90
C PRO A 6 10.07 20.90 -1.50
N CYS A 7 10.23 21.47 -0.30
CA CYS A 7 9.37 22.55 0.20
C CYS A 7 9.48 23.83 -0.66
N LEU A 8 10.68 24.18 -1.14
CA LEU A 8 10.86 25.35 -2.01
C LEU A 8 10.22 25.12 -3.38
N GLN A 9 10.26 23.87 -3.88
CA GLN A 9 9.61 23.51 -5.13
C GLN A 9 8.09 23.65 -5.05
N PHE A 10 7.46 23.23 -3.96
CA PHE A 10 6.01 23.37 -3.81
C PHE A 10 5.54 24.82 -3.63
N ASP A 11 6.36 25.68 -3.02
CA ASP A 11 6.06 27.12 -2.91
C ASP A 11 6.14 27.81 -4.28
N ASP A 12 7.11 27.45 -5.11
CA ASP A 12 7.20 27.94 -6.49
C ASP A 12 6.00 27.46 -7.34
N GLU A 13 5.60 26.18 -7.18
CA GLU A 13 4.45 25.60 -7.87
C GLU A 13 3.13 26.25 -7.45
N SER A 14 2.91 26.48 -6.15
CA SER A 14 1.67 27.13 -5.68
C SER A 14 1.59 28.59 -6.12
N PHE A 15 2.71 29.31 -6.11
CA PHE A 15 2.78 30.67 -6.64
C PHE A 15 2.50 30.74 -8.15
N ALA A 16 3.05 29.80 -8.93
CA ALA A 16 2.79 29.73 -10.36
C ALA A 16 1.31 29.46 -10.68
N LEU A 17 0.67 28.52 -9.96
CA LEU A 17 -0.75 28.23 -10.11
C LEU A 17 -1.63 29.41 -9.73
N GLN A 18 -1.27 30.13 -8.66
CA GLN A 18 -1.97 31.35 -8.26
C GLN A 18 -1.89 32.43 -9.35
N LEU A 19 -0.72 32.62 -9.97
CA LEU A 19 -0.55 33.57 -11.06
C LEU A 19 -1.41 33.21 -12.29
N GLN A 20 -1.56 31.92 -12.61
CA GLN A 20 -2.42 31.47 -13.70
C GLN A 20 -3.91 31.71 -13.41
N LEU A 21 -4.34 31.54 -12.15
CA LEU A 21 -5.71 31.89 -11.73
C LEU A 21 -5.97 33.39 -11.88
N GLU A 22 -5.03 34.23 -11.44
CA GLU A 22 -5.10 35.69 -11.62
C GLU A 22 -5.15 36.09 -13.10
N GLU A 23 -4.41 35.39 -13.97
CA GLU A 23 -4.46 35.62 -15.41
C GLU A 23 -5.84 35.30 -16.01
N ILE A 24 -6.46 34.19 -15.62
CA ILE A 24 -7.84 33.84 -16.05
C ILE A 24 -8.82 34.93 -15.61
N GLU A 25 -8.74 35.39 -14.36
CA GLU A 25 -9.60 36.46 -13.85
C GLU A 25 -9.42 37.77 -14.64
N ALA A 26 -8.18 38.14 -14.97
CA ALA A 26 -7.88 39.31 -15.78
C ALA A 26 -8.45 39.17 -17.21
N GLN A 27 -8.32 37.99 -17.83
CA GLN A 27 -8.86 37.73 -19.16
C GLN A 27 -10.40 37.79 -19.18
N ARG A 28 -11.08 37.28 -18.14
CA ARG A 28 -12.54 37.38 -17.99
C ARG A 28 -13.01 38.84 -17.94
N GLN A 29 -12.27 39.71 -17.24
CA GLN A 29 -12.61 41.14 -17.16
C GLN A 29 -12.51 41.85 -18.51
N LEU A 30 -11.55 41.46 -19.35
CA LEU A 30 -11.36 42.04 -20.68
C LEU A 30 -12.43 41.60 -21.69
N GLN A 31 -12.99 40.40 -21.53
CA GLN A 31 -13.88 39.78 -22.51
C GLN A 31 -15.37 39.96 -22.20
N SER A 32 -15.76 41.03 -21.51
CA SER A 32 -17.17 41.30 -21.21
C SER A 32 -18.03 41.45 -22.48
N GLY A 33 -18.88 40.47 -22.75
CA GLY A 33 -19.87 40.50 -23.84
C GLY A 33 -21.21 39.98 -23.35
N LYS A 34 -22.29 40.35 -24.06
CA LYS A 34 -23.64 39.86 -23.76
C LYS A 34 -23.93 38.65 -24.63
N TRP A 35 -24.06 37.49 -24.01
CA TRP A 35 -24.58 36.27 -24.63
C TRP A 35 -25.78 35.77 -23.83
N THR A 36 -26.60 34.94 -24.48
CA THR A 36 -27.72 34.26 -23.84
C THR A 36 -27.19 33.22 -22.86
N GLU A 37 -27.75 33.18 -21.66
CA GLU A 37 -27.34 32.28 -20.56
C GLU A 37 -27.34 30.80 -20.97
N ASP A 38 -28.30 30.39 -21.82
CA ASP A 38 -28.44 29.01 -22.29
C ASP A 38 -27.45 28.59 -23.40
N SER A 39 -26.59 29.50 -23.87
CA SER A 39 -25.63 29.22 -24.95
C SER A 39 -24.36 30.08 -24.81
N PRO A 40 -23.54 29.83 -23.77
CA PRO A 40 -22.27 30.53 -23.62
C PRO A 40 -21.33 30.19 -24.79
N PRO A 41 -20.46 31.14 -25.19
CA PRO A 41 -19.39 30.84 -26.14
C PRO A 41 -18.44 29.77 -25.61
N ASP A 42 -17.88 28.97 -26.52
CA ASP A 42 -16.95 27.88 -26.22
C ASP A 42 -15.76 28.31 -25.35
N PHE A 43 -15.21 29.50 -25.59
CA PHE A 43 -14.09 30.02 -24.81
C PHE A 43 -14.46 30.27 -23.34
N VAL A 44 -15.72 30.60 -23.02
CA VAL A 44 -16.17 30.81 -21.64
C VAL A 44 -16.17 29.49 -20.88
N LEU A 45 -16.73 28.44 -21.50
CA LEU A 45 -16.72 27.09 -20.93
C LEU A 45 -15.28 26.58 -20.76
N ALA A 46 -14.41 26.82 -21.75
CA ALA A 46 -13.01 26.45 -21.65
C ALA A 46 -12.28 27.16 -20.49
N PHE A 47 -12.57 28.43 -20.22
CA PHE A 47 -12.03 29.14 -19.06
C PHE A 47 -12.59 28.63 -17.73
N ASP A 48 -13.88 28.34 -17.65
CA ASP A 48 -14.51 27.75 -16.47
C ASP A 48 -13.87 26.40 -16.13
N ASP A 49 -13.78 25.50 -17.12
CA ASP A 49 -13.17 24.17 -16.96
C ASP A 49 -11.70 24.30 -16.54
N PHE A 50 -10.93 25.15 -17.23
CA PHE A 50 -9.51 25.35 -16.92
C PHE A 50 -9.30 25.94 -15.51
N GLU A 51 -10.13 26.89 -15.08
CA GLU A 51 -10.11 27.42 -13.72
C GLU A 51 -10.40 26.32 -12.68
N THR A 52 -11.36 25.43 -12.96
CA THR A 52 -11.63 24.32 -12.04
C THR A 52 -10.44 23.37 -11.91
N GLU A 53 -9.75 23.08 -13.01
CA GLU A 53 -8.55 22.23 -13.01
C GLU A 53 -7.38 22.89 -12.27
N LEU A 54 -7.15 24.19 -12.47
CA LEU A 54 -6.12 24.94 -11.74
C LEU A 54 -6.42 25.00 -10.23
N LYS A 55 -7.68 25.19 -9.84
CA LYS A 55 -8.08 25.16 -8.42
C LYS A 55 -7.84 23.80 -7.79
N LYS A 56 -8.15 22.70 -8.50
CA LYS A 56 -7.84 21.33 -8.04
C LYS A 56 -6.33 21.12 -7.89
N ALA A 57 -5.54 21.55 -8.88
CA ALA A 57 -4.09 21.46 -8.82
C ALA A 57 -3.50 22.27 -7.66
N PHE A 58 -4.03 23.47 -7.40
CA PHE A 58 -3.61 24.31 -6.28
C PHE A 58 -3.86 23.63 -4.93
N LEU A 59 -5.07 23.08 -4.74
CA LEU A 59 -5.41 22.32 -3.53
C LEU A 59 -4.48 21.11 -3.35
N LEU A 60 -4.18 20.38 -4.43
CA LEU A 60 -3.26 19.25 -4.38
C LEU A 60 -1.85 19.66 -3.91
N VAL A 61 -1.32 20.78 -4.43
CA VAL A 61 0.01 21.29 -4.04
C VAL A 61 0.02 21.70 -2.56
N GLU A 62 -1.02 22.39 -2.08
CA GLU A 62 -1.13 22.76 -0.67
C GLU A 62 -1.27 21.53 0.25
N ASP A 63 -2.03 20.52 -0.15
CA ASP A 63 -2.11 19.24 0.58
C ASP A 63 -0.75 18.52 0.63
N LEU A 64 0.00 18.53 -0.48
CA LEU A 64 1.36 17.98 -0.52
C LEU A 64 2.32 18.74 0.40
N LYS A 65 2.21 20.08 0.48
CA LYS A 65 2.98 20.90 1.42
C LYS A 65 2.70 20.51 2.86
N ILE A 66 1.42 20.35 3.21
CA ILE A 66 1.00 19.91 4.54
C ILE A 66 1.56 18.51 4.83
N ALA A 67 1.37 17.56 3.90
CA ALA A 67 1.86 16.19 4.06
C ALA A 67 3.38 16.12 4.23
N HIS A 68 4.13 16.91 3.44
CA HIS A 68 5.58 16.99 3.56
C HIS A 68 6.02 17.60 4.88
N SER A 69 5.34 18.66 5.34
CA SER A 69 5.60 19.29 6.64
C SER A 69 5.37 18.31 7.80
N ILE A 70 4.27 17.54 7.76
CA ILE A 70 3.99 16.47 8.72
C ILE A 70 5.09 15.42 8.68
N ALA A 71 5.47 14.93 7.49
CA ALA A 71 6.53 13.93 7.35
C ALA A 71 7.87 14.43 7.93
N LYS A 72 8.21 15.70 7.68
CA LYS A 72 9.42 16.33 8.23
C LYS A 72 9.36 16.44 9.76
N ALA A 73 8.22 16.84 10.32
CA ALA A 73 8.02 16.92 11.76
C ALA A 73 8.11 15.53 12.43
N VAL A 74 7.48 14.51 11.84
CA VAL A 74 7.58 13.13 12.33
C VAL A 74 9.03 12.63 12.30
N ALA A 75 9.79 12.97 11.26
CA ALA A 75 11.20 12.60 11.17
C ALA A 75 12.09 13.37 12.17
N SER A 76 11.87 14.67 12.35
CA SER A 76 12.64 15.48 13.29
C SER A 76 12.35 15.10 14.74
N ASP A 77 11.10 14.77 15.03
CA ASP A 77 10.61 14.55 16.39
C ASP A 77 10.58 13.06 16.75
N ALA A 78 11.18 12.20 15.91
CA ALA A 78 11.13 10.74 16.04
C ALA A 78 11.55 10.24 17.43
N VAL A 79 12.54 10.86 18.06
CA VAL A 79 12.98 10.51 19.43
C VAL A 79 11.92 10.84 20.46
N ALA A 80 11.36 12.05 20.41
CA ALA A 80 10.31 12.48 21.35
C ALA A 80 9.01 11.66 21.16
N ILE A 81 8.68 11.30 19.90
CA ILE A 81 7.57 10.41 19.57
C ILE A 81 7.80 9.03 20.19
N GLU A 82 9.00 8.47 20.08
CA GLU A 82 9.30 7.15 20.65
C GLU A 82 9.27 7.17 22.18
N GLU A 83 9.82 8.20 22.82
CA GLU A 83 9.73 8.39 24.28
C GLU A 83 8.28 8.45 24.74
N SER A 84 7.45 9.26 24.06
CA SER A 84 6.01 9.36 24.34
C SER A 84 5.28 8.03 24.14
N ARG A 85 5.67 7.27 23.11
CA ARG A 85 5.09 5.95 22.80
C ARG A 85 5.41 4.92 23.88
N VAL A 86 6.62 4.96 24.43
CA VAL A 86 7.03 4.09 25.56
C VAL A 86 6.24 4.44 26.81
N GLU A 87 6.09 5.73 27.15
CA GLU A 87 5.31 6.18 28.30
C GLU A 87 3.82 5.82 28.16
N GLU A 88 3.23 5.97 26.98
CA GLU A 88 1.85 5.55 26.70
C GLU A 88 1.70 4.03 26.87
N THR A 89 2.66 3.25 26.36
CA THR A 89 2.65 1.79 26.49
C THR A 89 2.71 1.37 27.96
N GLN A 90 3.56 2.02 28.75
CA GLN A 90 3.63 1.78 30.20
C GLN A 90 2.30 2.14 30.88
N SER A 91 1.74 3.30 30.57
CA SER A 91 0.46 3.75 31.14
C SER A 91 -0.70 2.80 30.82
N VAL A 92 -0.71 2.21 29.62
CA VAL A 92 -1.70 1.19 29.24
C VAL A 92 -1.50 -0.10 30.05
N GLN A 93 -0.26 -0.57 30.19
CA GLN A 93 0.03 -1.76 31.01
C GLN A 93 -0.36 -1.56 32.47
N ASP A 94 -0.05 -0.39 33.04
CA ASP A 94 -0.40 -0.04 34.42
C ASP A 94 -1.93 -0.02 34.60
N ARG A 95 -2.66 0.50 33.63
CA ARG A 95 -4.13 0.47 33.63
C ARG A 95 -4.67 -0.96 33.54
N ASP A 96 -4.18 -1.75 32.60
CA ASP A 96 -4.66 -3.13 32.39
C ASP A 96 -4.35 -3.99 33.63
N PHE A 97 -3.19 -3.79 34.26
CA PHE A 97 -2.85 -4.39 35.54
C PHE A 97 -3.81 -3.94 36.65
N ALA A 98 -4.10 -2.64 36.76
CA ALA A 98 -5.05 -2.13 37.75
C ALA A 98 -6.48 -2.67 37.56
N LEU A 99 -6.93 -2.83 36.30
CA LEU A 99 -8.20 -3.47 35.99
C LEU A 99 -8.20 -4.95 36.42
N SER A 100 -7.10 -5.68 36.20
CA SER A 100 -6.98 -7.09 36.60
C SER A 100 -7.01 -7.29 38.13
N LEU A 101 -6.58 -6.29 38.91
CA LEU A 101 -6.68 -6.30 40.37
C LEU A 101 -8.10 -6.01 40.90
N ASN A 102 -8.96 -5.41 40.07
CA ASN A 102 -10.34 -5.09 40.42
C ASN A 102 -11.34 -6.17 39.96
N GLU A 103 -10.89 -7.25 39.31
CA GLU A 103 -11.74 -8.39 38.93
C GLU A 103 -12.05 -9.30 40.13
N ASP A 104 -12.65 -8.73 41.17
CA ASP A 104 -13.57 -9.45 42.07
C ASP A 104 -15.01 -9.11 41.61
N GLU A 105 -15.63 -10.10 40.96
CA GLU A 105 -17.07 -10.27 40.64
C GLU A 105 -17.78 -9.35 39.61
N ASN A 106 -18.11 -9.96 38.46
CA ASN A 106 -19.30 -9.76 37.61
C ASN A 106 -19.65 -8.35 37.09
N LEU A 107 -19.32 -8.08 35.81
CA LEU A 107 -20.20 -7.35 34.90
C LEU A 107 -19.93 -7.69 33.42
N PRO A 108 -20.97 -8.03 32.62
CA PRO A 108 -20.81 -8.35 31.20
C PRO A 108 -20.81 -7.08 30.34
N SER A 109 -19.75 -6.89 29.54
CA SER A 109 -19.69 -5.79 28.57
C SER A 109 -20.45 -6.16 27.29
N GLN A 110 -21.72 -5.73 27.24
CA GLN A 110 -22.54 -5.45 26.06
C GLN A 110 -21.80 -4.51 25.09
N ASP A 111 -22.00 -4.46 23.77
CA ASP A 111 -22.82 -5.17 22.80
C ASP A 111 -22.13 -4.96 21.43
N LEU A 112 -22.00 -6.01 20.63
CA LEU A 112 -21.65 -5.93 19.21
C LEU A 112 -22.91 -5.48 18.46
N LEU A 113 -22.91 -4.29 17.87
CA LEU A 113 -24.05 -3.82 17.08
C LEU A 113 -23.96 -4.27 15.61
N GLU A 114 -25.00 -5.00 15.24
CA GLU A 114 -25.25 -5.66 13.96
C GLU A 114 -25.39 -4.68 12.77
N THR A 115 -24.84 -5.11 11.65
CA THR A 115 -24.79 -4.40 10.37
C THR A 115 -26.10 -4.55 9.59
N SER A 116 -26.62 -3.45 9.04
CA SER A 116 -27.64 -3.49 7.98
C SER A 116 -27.06 -3.01 6.64
N ARG A 117 -27.26 -3.82 5.60
CA ARG A 117 -26.78 -3.62 4.22
C ARG A 117 -27.58 -2.55 3.48
N VAL A 118 -26.89 -1.65 2.78
CA VAL A 118 -27.45 -0.87 1.66
C VAL A 118 -26.47 -0.91 0.48
N GLY A 119 -27.03 -1.05 -0.72
CA GLY A 119 -26.33 -1.38 -1.96
C GLY A 119 -25.34 -0.33 -2.45
N ALA A 120 -24.33 -0.84 -3.16
CA ALA A 120 -23.23 -0.10 -3.75
C ALA A 120 -23.66 0.68 -5.00
N GLU A 121 -23.41 1.98 -4.99
CA GLU A 121 -23.15 2.77 -6.19
C GLU A 121 -21.94 3.68 -5.95
N SER A 122 -21.23 3.99 -7.03
CA SER A 122 -19.96 4.71 -7.16
C SER A 122 -19.61 5.65 -6.00
N ALA A 123 -18.50 5.37 -5.32
CA ALA A 123 -18.00 6.14 -4.18
C ALA A 123 -17.78 7.62 -4.55
N ASP A 124 -18.71 8.45 -4.11
CA ASP A 124 -18.56 9.90 -3.99
C ASP A 124 -17.67 10.19 -2.78
N TRP A 125 -16.50 10.77 -3.00
CA TRP A 125 -15.52 11.06 -1.94
C TRP A 125 -16.10 12.00 -0.86
N ASP A 126 -17.10 12.81 -1.20
CA ASP A 126 -17.84 13.64 -0.23
C ASP A 126 -18.64 12.79 0.77
N HIS A 127 -19.13 11.62 0.35
CA HIS A 127 -19.82 10.70 1.26
C HIS A 127 -18.84 10.04 2.23
N VAL A 128 -17.62 9.74 1.78
CA VAL A 128 -16.56 9.21 2.63
C VAL A 128 -16.16 10.24 3.68
N LEU A 129 -15.93 11.51 3.28
CA LEU A 129 -15.61 12.59 4.20
C LEU A 129 -16.72 12.82 5.25
N ARG A 130 -17.98 12.92 4.79
CA ARG A 130 -19.14 13.06 5.69
C ARG A 130 -19.32 11.86 6.62
N ALA A 131 -19.02 10.64 6.16
CA ALA A 131 -19.10 9.45 6.99
C ALA A 131 -17.98 9.41 8.03
N THR A 132 -16.77 9.84 7.69
CA THR A 132 -15.69 10.02 8.68
C THR A 132 -16.03 11.10 9.70
N GLU A 133 -16.58 12.24 9.27
CA GLU A 133 -17.06 13.30 10.18
C GLU A 133 -18.20 12.80 11.08
N ALA A 134 -19.21 12.14 10.51
CA ALA A 134 -20.30 11.57 11.29
C ALA A 134 -19.83 10.49 12.29
N SER A 135 -18.72 9.79 11.99
CA SER A 135 -18.14 8.78 12.88
C SER A 135 -17.21 9.38 13.93
N THR A 136 -16.48 10.45 13.62
CA THR A 136 -15.66 11.19 14.59
C THR A 136 -16.50 12.05 15.53
N PHE A 137 -17.72 12.42 15.12
CA PHE A 137 -18.67 13.22 15.91
C PHE A 137 -19.90 12.43 16.40
N SER A 138 -19.93 11.09 16.28
CA SER A 138 -20.93 10.30 17.00
C SER A 138 -20.58 10.28 18.49
N ASP A 139 -20.90 11.39 19.15
CA ASP A 139 -20.96 11.60 20.59
C ASP A 139 -22.07 10.75 21.22
N GLN A 140 -22.16 9.46 20.89
CA GLN A 140 -23.02 8.53 21.64
C GLN A 140 -22.28 7.98 22.87
N SER A 141 -21.68 8.89 23.64
CA SER A 141 -21.46 8.79 25.08
C SER A 141 -20.84 10.10 25.59
N CYS A 142 -21.63 11.16 25.63
CA CYS A 142 -21.33 12.34 26.45
C CYS A 142 -21.54 12.03 27.95
N ASN A 143 -20.83 11.03 28.46
CA ASN A 143 -20.56 10.96 29.88
C ASN A 143 -19.26 11.72 30.11
N THR A 144 -19.24 12.62 31.09
CA THR A 144 -18.08 13.43 31.52
C THR A 144 -16.92 12.61 32.09
N VAL A 145 -16.90 11.31 31.82
CA VAL A 145 -15.86 10.36 32.18
C VAL A 145 -14.91 10.28 31.00
N ALA A 146 -13.63 10.59 31.23
CA ALA A 146 -12.59 10.34 30.23
C ALA A 146 -12.68 8.87 29.79
N GLY A 147 -13.13 8.64 28.56
CA GLY A 147 -13.20 7.29 27.99
C GLY A 147 -11.82 6.65 27.99
N PRO A 148 -11.72 5.31 27.98
CA PRO A 148 -10.45 4.61 28.02
C PRO A 148 -9.51 5.13 26.91
N SER A 149 -8.27 5.45 27.27
CA SER A 149 -7.21 5.70 26.30
C SER A 149 -7.05 4.45 25.43
N ILE A 150 -7.44 4.55 24.18
CA ILE A 150 -7.29 3.50 23.18
C ILE A 150 -6.18 3.97 22.24
N HIS A 151 -5.18 3.12 22.01
CA HIS A 151 -4.06 3.42 21.13
C HIS A 151 -4.56 3.87 19.74
N TYR A 152 -3.85 4.81 19.12
CA TYR A 152 -4.24 5.40 17.84
C TYR A 152 -4.60 4.35 16.77
N THR A 153 -3.80 3.29 16.65
CA THR A 153 -4.06 2.22 15.67
C THR A 153 -5.37 1.48 15.92
N HIS A 154 -5.76 1.31 17.19
CA HIS A 154 -7.00 0.66 17.56
C HIS A 154 -8.19 1.59 17.33
N ARG A 155 -8.05 2.90 17.60
CA ARG A 155 -9.07 3.91 17.20
C ARG A 155 -9.26 3.94 15.69
N GLN A 156 -8.17 3.95 14.93
CA GLN A 156 -8.21 3.94 13.47
C GLN A 156 -8.85 2.66 12.93
N LYS A 157 -8.53 1.50 13.52
CA LYS A 157 -9.16 0.22 13.18
C LYS A 157 -10.67 0.25 13.41
N ILE A 158 -11.12 0.75 14.56
CA ILE A 158 -12.55 0.90 14.87
C ILE A 158 -13.23 1.82 13.83
N VAL A 159 -12.67 3.00 13.55
CA VAL A 159 -13.23 3.92 12.56
C VAL A 159 -13.32 3.26 11.18
N LEU A 160 -12.28 2.55 10.76
CA LEU A 160 -12.28 1.82 9.49
C LEU A 160 -13.34 0.71 9.48
N GLU A 161 -13.50 -0.05 10.57
CA GLU A 161 -14.54 -1.08 10.70
C GLU A 161 -15.95 -0.51 10.55
N HIS A 162 -16.19 0.73 10.98
CA HIS A 162 -17.45 1.46 10.82
C HIS A 162 -17.65 2.09 9.43
N LEU A 163 -16.75 1.88 8.47
CA LEU A 163 -16.86 2.36 7.09
C LEU A 163 -17.00 1.19 6.09
N PRO A 164 -18.06 0.36 6.19
CA PRO A 164 -18.27 -0.79 5.30
C PRO A 164 -18.39 -0.40 3.83
N GLN A 165 -18.81 0.83 3.52
CA GLN A 165 -18.90 1.38 2.16
C GLN A 165 -17.54 1.49 1.45
N LEU A 166 -16.44 1.49 2.19
CA LEU A 166 -15.09 1.50 1.59
C LEU A 166 -14.59 0.10 1.24
N ARG A 167 -15.27 -0.97 1.67
CA ARG A 167 -14.82 -2.34 1.43
C ARG A 167 -14.97 -2.68 -0.05
N VAL A 168 -13.95 -3.37 -0.57
CA VAL A 168 -13.88 -3.87 -1.94
C VAL A 168 -13.85 -5.39 -1.93
N GLU A 169 -14.44 -6.00 -2.94
CA GLU A 169 -14.53 -7.46 -3.04
C GLU A 169 -13.22 -8.06 -3.58
N CYS A 170 -12.74 -9.12 -2.94
CA CYS A 170 -11.59 -9.88 -3.42
C CYS A 170 -12.01 -10.81 -4.58
N SER A 171 -11.30 -10.71 -5.71
CA SER A 171 -11.56 -11.52 -6.92
C SER A 171 -11.36 -13.02 -6.73
N VAL A 172 -10.72 -13.46 -5.63
CA VAL A 172 -10.41 -14.87 -5.35
C VAL A 172 -11.37 -15.48 -4.33
N CYS A 173 -11.56 -14.83 -3.18
CA CYS A 173 -12.39 -15.37 -2.10
C CYS A 173 -13.80 -14.79 -2.04
N GLY A 174 -14.08 -13.67 -2.72
CA GLY A 174 -15.36 -12.96 -2.66
C GLY A 174 -15.60 -12.19 -1.35
N ASP A 175 -14.62 -12.16 -0.45
CA ASP A 175 -14.77 -11.41 0.81
C ASP A 175 -14.67 -9.90 0.55
N ALA A 176 -15.53 -9.13 1.22
CA ALA A 176 -15.46 -7.68 1.25
C ALA A 176 -14.40 -7.21 2.26
N VAL A 177 -13.30 -6.65 1.77
CA VAL A 177 -12.11 -6.29 2.53
C VAL A 177 -11.83 -4.80 2.40
N HIS A 178 -11.32 -4.15 3.45
CA HIS A 178 -10.95 -2.74 3.37
C HIS A 178 -9.77 -2.51 2.41
N PRO A 179 -9.70 -1.33 1.74
CA PRO A 179 -8.71 -1.08 0.70
C PRO A 179 -7.26 -1.28 1.16
N HIS A 180 -6.93 -0.90 2.40
CA HIS A 180 -5.58 -1.06 2.99
C HIS A 180 -5.11 -2.52 3.11
N ALA A 181 -6.05 -3.48 3.11
CA ALA A 181 -5.78 -4.91 3.16
C ALA A 181 -5.93 -5.58 1.78
N THR A 182 -6.02 -4.79 0.72
CA THR A 182 -6.11 -5.26 -0.67
C THR A 182 -4.95 -4.74 -1.53
N VAL A 183 -4.78 -5.36 -2.68
CA VAL A 183 -3.84 -4.98 -3.73
C VAL A 183 -4.60 -4.98 -5.05
N ARG A 184 -4.53 -3.86 -5.78
CA ARG A 184 -5.06 -3.75 -7.13
C ARG A 184 -3.94 -4.02 -8.13
N LEU A 185 -4.10 -5.05 -8.95
CA LEU A 185 -3.14 -5.41 -9.98
C LEU A 185 -3.29 -4.50 -11.22
N VAL A 186 -2.29 -4.54 -12.10
CA VAL A 186 -2.26 -3.75 -13.35
C VAL A 186 -3.45 -4.08 -14.27
N CYS A 187 -3.94 -5.33 -14.22
CA CYS A 187 -5.09 -5.78 -14.99
C CYS A 187 -6.43 -5.25 -14.46
N GLY A 188 -6.44 -4.60 -13.29
CA GLY A 188 -7.62 -4.05 -12.64
C GLY A 188 -8.20 -4.93 -11.53
N ASP A 189 -7.85 -6.22 -11.49
CA ASP A 189 -8.35 -7.13 -10.46
C ASP A 189 -7.86 -6.75 -9.06
N ILE A 190 -8.73 -6.94 -8.08
CA ILE A 190 -8.47 -6.66 -6.68
C ILE A 190 -8.32 -7.98 -5.93
N TYR A 191 -7.22 -8.11 -5.18
CA TYR A 191 -6.94 -9.25 -4.33
C TYR A 191 -6.81 -8.78 -2.89
N CYS A 192 -7.38 -9.50 -1.94
CA CYS A 192 -6.94 -9.32 -0.56
C CYS A 192 -5.50 -9.85 -0.41
N LYS A 193 -4.71 -9.20 0.44
CA LYS A 193 -3.31 -9.57 0.71
C LYS A 193 -3.12 -11.08 0.99
N PRO A 194 -3.94 -11.76 1.83
CA PRO A 194 -3.74 -13.19 2.09
C PRO A 194 -3.96 -14.06 0.85
N CYS A 195 -4.98 -13.76 0.02
CA CYS A 195 -5.21 -14.51 -1.22
C CYS A 195 -4.04 -14.34 -2.20
N LEU A 196 -3.58 -13.12 -2.44
CA LEU A 196 -2.46 -12.86 -3.34
C LEU A 196 -1.16 -13.52 -2.86
N LYS A 197 -0.86 -13.41 -1.56
CA LYS A 197 0.27 -14.11 -0.94
C LYS A 197 0.19 -15.62 -1.13
N SER A 198 -0.97 -16.22 -0.87
CA SER A 198 -1.17 -17.66 -1.04
C SER A 198 -0.99 -18.12 -2.49
N PHE A 199 -1.38 -17.28 -3.46
CA PHE A 199 -1.19 -17.55 -4.88
C PHE A 199 0.28 -17.56 -5.26
N LEU A 200 1.04 -16.53 -4.86
CA LEU A 200 2.48 -16.44 -5.11
C LEU A 200 3.26 -17.58 -4.46
N LEU A 201 2.93 -17.95 -3.21
CA LEU A 201 3.57 -19.08 -2.54
C LEU A 201 3.23 -20.43 -3.16
N ARG A 202 2.04 -20.58 -3.78
CA ARG A 202 1.69 -21.77 -4.55
C ARG A 202 2.49 -21.83 -5.84
N ALA A 203 2.61 -20.71 -6.54
CA ALA A 203 3.47 -20.62 -7.70
C ALA A 203 4.90 -21.03 -7.33
N ALA A 204 5.42 -20.61 -6.16
CA ALA A 204 6.79 -20.93 -5.75
C ALA A 204 7.06 -22.43 -5.54
N LYS A 205 6.01 -23.25 -5.50
CA LYS A 205 6.10 -24.72 -5.38
C LYS A 205 5.84 -25.45 -6.68
N ASP A 206 5.24 -24.78 -7.67
CA ASP A 206 4.79 -25.39 -8.91
C ASP A 206 5.30 -24.57 -10.10
N GLU A 207 6.31 -25.11 -10.79
CA GLU A 207 6.93 -24.49 -11.94
C GLU A 207 5.92 -24.18 -13.07
N SER A 208 4.85 -24.96 -13.19
CA SER A 208 3.83 -24.74 -14.23
C SER A 208 3.04 -23.43 -14.05
N LEU A 209 3.05 -22.89 -12.82
CA LEU A 209 2.40 -21.64 -12.46
C LEU A 209 3.37 -20.44 -12.54
N PHE A 210 4.64 -20.67 -12.90
CA PHE A 210 5.64 -19.63 -13.05
C PHE A 210 5.80 -19.17 -14.51
N PRO A 211 5.93 -17.86 -14.76
CA PRO A 211 5.80 -16.75 -13.81
C PRO A 211 4.35 -16.52 -13.36
N PRO A 212 4.11 -16.10 -12.11
CA PRO A 212 2.76 -15.80 -11.64
C PRO A 212 2.19 -14.63 -12.43
N THR A 213 1.06 -14.88 -13.09
CA THR A 213 0.39 -13.90 -13.94
C THR A 213 -1.09 -13.77 -13.57
N CYS A 214 -1.62 -12.58 -13.78
CA CYS A 214 -3.05 -12.31 -13.77
C CYS A 214 -3.43 -11.74 -15.14
N HIS A 215 -4.40 -12.33 -15.82
CA HIS A 215 -4.78 -11.90 -17.18
C HIS A 215 -3.58 -11.77 -18.16
N ARG A 216 -2.58 -12.66 -18.02
CA ARG A 216 -1.30 -12.67 -18.76
C ARG A 216 -0.34 -11.52 -18.44
N GLN A 217 -0.63 -10.70 -17.44
CA GLN A 217 0.29 -9.70 -16.92
C GLN A 217 1.05 -10.29 -15.72
N ALA A 218 2.37 -10.14 -15.71
CA ALA A 218 3.21 -10.60 -14.61
C ALA A 218 2.86 -9.85 -13.32
N ILE A 219 2.77 -10.59 -12.22
CA ILE A 219 2.56 -10.02 -10.89
C ILE A 219 3.93 -9.80 -10.26
N ASP A 220 4.30 -8.55 -10.03
CA ASP A 220 5.51 -8.22 -9.28
C ASP A 220 5.29 -8.45 -7.78
N ILE A 221 6.15 -9.21 -7.13
CA ILE A 221 6.08 -9.48 -5.69
C ILE A 221 6.31 -8.23 -4.84
N THR A 222 6.99 -7.21 -5.35
CA THR A 222 7.30 -5.97 -4.61
C THR A 222 6.04 -5.29 -4.07
N ILE A 223 4.90 -5.42 -4.76
CA ILE A 223 3.61 -4.83 -4.35
C ILE A 223 3.05 -5.39 -3.04
N ILE A 224 3.54 -6.56 -2.60
CA ILE A 224 3.01 -7.29 -1.45
C ILE A 224 4.11 -7.83 -0.52
N GLU A 225 5.36 -7.44 -0.75
CA GLU A 225 6.56 -7.91 -0.03
C GLU A 225 6.42 -7.75 1.49
N ALA A 226 5.87 -6.62 1.95
CA ALA A 226 5.64 -6.32 3.37
C ALA A 226 4.69 -7.29 4.09
N SER A 227 3.96 -8.15 3.37
CA SER A 227 3.06 -9.15 3.96
C SER A 227 3.69 -10.55 4.09
N PHE A 228 4.89 -10.75 3.56
CA PHE A 228 5.62 -12.00 3.65
C PHE A 228 6.58 -11.98 4.83
N THR A 229 6.85 -13.15 5.41
CA THR A 229 7.99 -13.32 6.31
C THR A 229 9.28 -13.42 5.51
N VAL A 230 10.42 -13.27 6.20
CA VAL A 230 11.75 -13.37 5.57
C VAL A 230 11.94 -14.75 4.92
N GLU A 231 11.47 -15.81 5.56
CA GLU A 231 11.55 -17.20 5.08
C GLU A 231 10.69 -17.42 3.83
N GLU A 232 9.49 -16.82 3.79
CA GLU A 232 8.59 -16.93 2.64
C GLU A 232 9.12 -16.16 1.43
N LEU A 233 9.67 -14.96 1.63
CA LEU A 233 10.30 -14.18 0.55
C LEU A 233 11.53 -14.89 0.00
N THR A 234 12.39 -15.40 0.88
CA THR A 234 13.58 -16.14 0.45
C THR A 234 13.21 -17.40 -0.34
N ALA A 235 12.19 -18.15 0.10
CA ALA A 235 11.68 -19.29 -0.64
C ALA A 235 11.16 -18.88 -2.04
N TYR A 236 10.34 -17.83 -2.12
CA TYR A 236 9.82 -17.35 -3.40
C TYR A 236 10.93 -16.89 -4.35
N ARG A 237 11.90 -16.09 -3.86
CA ARG A 237 13.02 -15.60 -4.67
C ARG A 237 13.96 -16.73 -5.11
N SER A 238 14.15 -17.76 -4.28
CA SER A 238 14.90 -18.96 -4.69
C SER A 238 14.19 -19.72 -5.81
N ALA A 239 12.87 -19.88 -5.72
CA ALA A 239 12.05 -20.51 -6.76
C ALA A 239 12.04 -19.68 -8.05
N GLU A 240 11.95 -18.36 -7.94
CA GLU A 240 12.06 -17.45 -9.08
C GLU A 240 13.40 -17.62 -9.82
N LEU A 241 14.52 -17.66 -9.08
CA LEU A 241 15.85 -17.87 -9.67
C LEU A 241 15.98 -19.24 -10.32
N GLU A 242 15.46 -20.29 -9.66
CA GLU A 242 15.46 -21.65 -10.19
C GLU A 242 14.64 -21.75 -11.48
N PHE A 243 13.35 -21.37 -11.43
CA PHE A 243 12.41 -21.57 -12.52
C PHE A 243 12.71 -20.68 -13.74
N THR A 244 13.31 -19.51 -13.55
CA THR A 244 13.75 -18.65 -14.66
C THR A 244 15.11 -19.05 -15.24
N SER A 245 15.90 -19.87 -14.54
CA SER A 245 17.21 -20.32 -15.04
C SER A 245 17.06 -21.39 -16.11
N THR A 246 17.74 -21.19 -17.25
CA THR A 246 17.77 -22.13 -18.39
C THR A 246 18.80 -23.27 -18.22
N ASP A 247 19.83 -23.05 -17.41
CA ASP A 247 20.92 -24.01 -17.17
C ASP A 247 20.93 -24.33 -15.68
N ARG A 248 20.08 -25.28 -15.27
CA ARG A 248 19.89 -25.63 -13.87
C ARG A 248 20.83 -26.73 -13.45
N VAL A 249 21.56 -26.49 -12.37
CA VAL A 249 22.40 -27.49 -11.71
C VAL A 249 21.87 -27.70 -10.31
N TYR A 250 21.70 -28.95 -9.96
CA TYR A 250 21.22 -29.39 -8.65
C TYR A 250 22.36 -30.10 -7.91
N CYS A 251 22.36 -29.98 -6.59
CA CYS A 251 23.33 -30.71 -5.77
C CYS A 251 23.19 -32.22 -5.98
N ALA A 252 24.30 -32.90 -6.27
CA ALA A 252 24.32 -34.35 -6.49
C ALA A 252 24.03 -35.18 -5.23
N SER A 253 24.09 -34.59 -4.04
CA SER A 253 23.71 -35.28 -2.81
C SER A 253 22.20 -35.53 -2.79
N PRO A 254 21.74 -36.80 -2.73
CA PRO A 254 20.32 -37.14 -2.85
C PRO A 254 19.48 -36.62 -1.67
N GLU A 255 20.09 -36.41 -0.51
CA GLU A 255 19.43 -35.81 0.66
C GLU A 255 19.30 -34.28 0.55
N CYS A 256 20.08 -33.64 -0.34
CA CYS A 256 20.06 -32.20 -0.51
C CYS A 256 19.24 -31.80 -1.74
N ALA A 257 19.64 -32.25 -2.93
CA ALA A 257 19.01 -31.97 -4.23
C ALA A 257 18.65 -30.49 -4.49
N LYS A 258 19.26 -29.53 -3.76
CA LYS A 258 18.97 -28.11 -3.90
C LYS A 258 19.56 -27.54 -5.18
N PHE A 259 18.84 -26.63 -5.80
CA PHE A 259 19.32 -25.83 -6.93
C PHE A 259 20.54 -24.98 -6.54
N ILE A 260 21.55 -24.94 -7.40
CA ILE A 260 22.80 -24.19 -7.22
C ILE A 260 22.84 -23.01 -8.20
N PRO A 261 22.77 -21.76 -7.73
CA PRO A 261 22.85 -20.56 -8.56
C PRO A 261 24.17 -20.43 -9.33
N ARG A 262 24.13 -19.75 -10.50
CA ARG A 262 25.32 -19.50 -11.35
C ARG A 262 26.54 -18.91 -10.61
N PRO A 263 26.42 -17.97 -9.66
CA PRO A 263 27.58 -17.44 -8.93
C PRO A 263 28.36 -18.49 -8.12
N GLN A 264 27.74 -19.62 -7.78
CA GLN A 264 28.34 -20.73 -7.02
C GLN A 264 28.89 -21.84 -7.94
N ARG A 265 28.95 -21.58 -9.24
CA ARG A 265 29.38 -22.52 -10.28
C ARG A 265 30.66 -22.05 -10.96
N THR A 266 31.56 -22.98 -11.21
CA THR A 266 32.72 -22.83 -12.12
C THR A 266 32.45 -23.63 -13.40
N ALA A 267 33.42 -23.68 -14.32
CA ALA A 267 33.30 -24.42 -15.58
C ALA A 267 33.02 -25.91 -15.37
N ASP A 268 33.62 -26.51 -14.33
CA ASP A 268 33.63 -27.96 -14.14
C ASP A 268 32.96 -28.40 -12.82
N CYS A 269 32.75 -27.48 -11.86
CA CYS A 269 32.22 -27.80 -10.54
C CYS A 269 31.19 -26.77 -10.05
N ALA A 270 30.25 -27.21 -9.22
CA ALA A 270 29.26 -26.41 -8.53
C ALA A 270 29.34 -26.68 -7.02
N SER A 271 29.44 -25.63 -6.21
CA SER A 271 29.51 -25.76 -4.75
C SER A 271 28.15 -25.46 -4.12
N CYS A 272 27.63 -26.40 -3.32
CA CYS A 272 26.35 -26.22 -2.64
C CYS A 272 26.54 -25.55 -1.28
N GLU A 273 25.98 -24.36 -1.07
CA GLU A 273 26.06 -23.66 0.23
C GLU A 273 25.31 -24.38 1.37
N ALA A 274 24.30 -25.19 1.03
CA ALA A 274 23.46 -25.84 2.04
C ALA A 274 24.14 -27.05 2.71
N CYS A 275 24.84 -27.89 1.94
CA CYS A 275 25.48 -29.11 2.43
C CYS A 275 27.00 -29.16 2.22
N ARG A 276 27.57 -28.14 1.55
CA ARG A 276 29.00 -28.01 1.20
C ARG A 276 29.53 -29.10 0.27
N ALA A 277 28.65 -29.89 -0.35
CA ALA A 277 29.05 -30.86 -1.35
C ALA A 277 29.41 -30.17 -2.68
N GLU A 278 30.45 -30.67 -3.34
CA GLU A 278 30.80 -30.29 -4.70
C GLU A 278 30.10 -31.22 -5.69
N THR A 279 29.54 -30.64 -6.74
CA THR A 279 28.87 -31.36 -7.83
C THR A 279 29.58 -31.05 -9.14
N CYS A 280 30.07 -32.06 -9.85
CA CYS A 280 30.64 -31.86 -11.18
C CYS A 280 29.55 -31.36 -12.14
N VAL A 281 29.84 -30.29 -12.89
CA VAL A 281 28.98 -29.79 -13.95
C VAL A 281 29.49 -30.42 -15.23
N ASP A 282 28.74 -31.37 -15.81
CA ASP A 282 29.11 -31.93 -17.10
C ASP A 282 29.07 -30.82 -18.15
N ALA A 283 30.26 -30.41 -18.62
CA ALA A 283 30.38 -29.53 -19.77
C ALA A 283 29.72 -30.25 -20.95
N VAL A 284 28.63 -29.69 -21.49
CA VAL A 284 28.13 -30.09 -22.81
C VAL A 284 29.32 -29.92 -23.77
N PRO A 285 29.83 -31.00 -24.39
CA PRO A 285 31.03 -30.92 -25.20
C PRO A 285 30.76 -29.94 -26.34
N SER A 286 31.50 -28.84 -26.37
CA SER A 286 31.56 -27.96 -27.53
C SER A 286 31.97 -28.83 -28.72
N SER A 287 31.11 -28.82 -29.73
CA SER A 287 31.27 -29.53 -31.00
C SER A 287 32.70 -29.56 -31.49
N ALA A 288 33.15 -30.76 -31.84
CA ALA A 288 34.38 -31.06 -32.56
C ALA A 288 34.67 -30.01 -33.65
N THR A 289 35.78 -29.30 -33.51
CA THR A 289 36.42 -28.62 -34.64
C THR A 289 37.13 -29.68 -35.47
N ASP A 290 36.57 -29.94 -36.64
CA ASP A 290 37.16 -30.75 -37.70
C ASP A 290 38.60 -30.32 -38.00
N VAL A 291 39.46 -31.34 -38.07
CA VAL A 291 40.81 -31.29 -38.60
C VAL A 291 40.73 -31.08 -40.11
N VAL A 292 41.44 -30.08 -40.62
CA VAL A 292 41.91 -30.00 -42.02
C VAL A 292 43.43 -29.91 -41.99
#